data_AF-A0A3S3G9W3-F1
#
_entry.id   AF-A0A3S3G9W3-F1
#
_cell.length_a   1.000
_cell.length_b   1.000
_cell.length_c   1.000
_cell.angle_alpha   90.00
_cell.angle_beta   90.00
_cell.angle_gamma   90.00
#
_symmetry.space_group_name_H-M   'P 1'
#
loop_
_entity.id
_entity.type
_entity.pdbx_description
1 polymer ?
#
loop_
_entity_poly.entity_id
_entity_poly.type
_entity_poly.pdbx_seq_one_letter_code
_entity_poly.pdbx_strand_id
1 'polypeptide(L)'
;MRWTIVASVFCAIASAAQAETKQELAKMSGRSWSAFECAALAGFLKREEDHARLFKGGYDQGKRFIEAYLSGELKAEDANKEIPFGMSTIMQGPNVDFMLGRLWDMTSEAALKPVYEVGGVPNDPATWNLKAAIEYENKNCDLLD
;
A
#
# COMPACT_ATOMS: atom_id res chain seq x y z
N MET A 1 -47.76 -38.93 -26.62
CA MET A 1 -47.02 -38.13 -25.62
C MET A 1 -45.55 -38.14 -25.98
N ARG A 2 -45.03 -37.05 -26.57
CA ARG A 2 -43.60 -36.90 -26.87
C ARG A 2 -42.94 -36.23 -25.66
N TRP A 3 -42.05 -36.95 -24.99
CA TRP A 3 -41.19 -36.40 -23.94
C TRP A 3 -39.92 -35.87 -24.60
N THR A 4 -39.77 -34.55 -24.65
CA THR A 4 -38.53 -33.90 -25.09
C THR A 4 -37.62 -33.79 -23.87
N ILE A 5 -36.55 -34.58 -23.85
CA ILE A 5 -35.50 -34.47 -22.84
C ILE A 5 -34.66 -33.23 -23.19
N VAL A 6 -34.77 -32.18 -22.40
CA VAL A 6 -33.87 -31.01 -22.47
C VAL A 6 -32.64 -31.34 -21.66
N ALA A 7 -31.53 -31.65 -22.33
CA ALA A 7 -30.23 -31.79 -21.71
C ALA A 7 -29.68 -30.39 -21.37
N SER A 8 -29.81 -29.98 -20.11
CA SER A 8 -29.19 -28.76 -19.60
C SER A 8 -27.67 -28.92 -19.54
N VAL A 9 -26.97 -28.29 -20.47
CA VAL A 9 -25.51 -28.13 -20.43
C VAL A 9 -25.17 -27.14 -19.32
N PHE A 10 -24.73 -27.66 -18.18
CA PHE A 10 -24.11 -26.86 -17.12
C PHE A 10 -22.69 -26.49 -17.57
N CYS A 11 -22.52 -25.32 -18.17
CA CYS A 11 -21.20 -24.73 -18.36
C CYS A 11 -20.63 -24.37 -16.99
N ALA A 12 -19.71 -25.21 -16.48
CA ALA A 12 -18.86 -24.86 -15.37
C ALA A 12 -17.95 -23.70 -15.80
N ILE A 13 -18.32 -22.48 -15.43
CA ILE A 13 -17.46 -21.32 -15.57
C ILE A 13 -16.36 -21.50 -14.51
N ALA A 14 -15.26 -22.13 -14.90
CA ALA A 14 -14.06 -22.15 -14.08
C ALA A 14 -13.58 -20.69 -13.96
N SER A 15 -13.86 -20.07 -12.82
CA SER A 15 -13.21 -18.82 -12.43
C SER A 15 -11.71 -19.09 -12.38
N ALA A 16 -11.01 -18.75 -13.45
CA ALA A 16 -9.56 -18.68 -13.43
C ALA A 16 -9.22 -17.58 -12.42
N ALA A 17 -8.83 -17.98 -11.21
CA ALA A 17 -8.12 -17.10 -10.32
C ALA A 17 -6.87 -16.66 -11.09
N GLN A 18 -6.88 -15.44 -11.62
CA GLN A 18 -5.68 -14.85 -12.22
C GLN A 18 -4.68 -14.69 -11.10
N ALA A 19 -3.71 -15.60 -11.05
CA ALA A 19 -2.55 -15.46 -10.19
C ALA A 19 -1.88 -14.12 -10.54
N GLU A 20 -1.59 -13.33 -9.52
CA GLU A 20 -0.93 -12.04 -9.70
C GLU A 20 0.47 -12.27 -10.29
N THR A 21 0.85 -11.44 -11.25
CA THR A 21 2.20 -11.52 -11.80
C THR A 21 3.20 -11.03 -10.75
N LYS A 22 4.44 -11.53 -10.81
CA LYS A 22 5.54 -11.03 -9.96
C LYS A 22 5.71 -9.51 -10.02
N GLN A 23 5.48 -8.93 -11.19
CA GLN A 23 5.55 -7.49 -11.38
C GLN A 23 4.42 -6.76 -10.64
N GLU A 24 3.19 -7.28 -10.68
CA GLU A 24 2.09 -6.69 -9.92
C GLU A 24 2.35 -6.80 -8.41
N LEU A 25 2.84 -7.95 -7.93
CA LEU A 25 3.24 -8.12 -6.53
C LEU A 25 4.31 -7.13 -6.11
N ALA A 26 5.32 -6.90 -6.94
CA ALA A 26 6.37 -5.91 -6.67
C ALA A 26 5.79 -4.48 -6.57
N LYS A 27 4.88 -4.10 -7.49
CA LYS A 27 4.21 -2.79 -7.47
C LYS A 27 3.35 -2.58 -6.22
N MET A 28 2.81 -3.63 -5.62
CA MET A 28 2.05 -3.52 -4.37
C MET A 28 2.89 -2.92 -3.24
N SER A 29 4.20 -3.15 -3.22
CA SER A 29 5.11 -2.54 -2.23
C SER A 29 5.15 -1.01 -2.35
N GLY A 30 5.23 -0.49 -3.57
CA GLY A 30 5.17 0.96 -3.86
C GLY A 30 3.80 1.55 -3.56
N ARG A 31 2.72 0.86 -3.95
CA ARG A 31 1.34 1.29 -3.63
C ARG A 31 1.12 1.36 -2.12
N SER A 32 1.57 0.35 -1.38
CA SER A 32 1.49 0.31 0.07
C SER A 32 2.23 1.48 0.71
N TRP A 33 3.46 1.75 0.24
CA TRP A 33 4.25 2.89 0.70
C TRP A 33 3.52 4.22 0.50
N SER A 34 3.12 4.52 -0.73
CA SER A 34 2.46 5.79 -1.06
C SER A 34 1.14 5.95 -0.31
N ALA A 35 0.37 4.87 -0.18
CA ALA A 35 -0.90 4.90 0.55
C ALA A 35 -0.67 5.20 2.04
N PHE A 36 0.34 4.62 2.69
CA PHE A 36 0.64 4.94 4.09
C PHE A 36 1.17 6.36 4.29
N GLU A 37 2.04 6.86 3.39
CA GLU A 37 2.46 8.27 3.42
C GLU A 37 1.24 9.21 3.35
N CYS A 38 0.34 8.94 2.42
CA CYS A 38 -0.89 9.70 2.23
C CYS A 38 -1.85 9.56 3.42
N ALA A 39 -1.97 8.38 4.02
CA ALA A 39 -2.79 8.16 5.21
C ALA A 39 -2.25 8.96 6.42
N ALA A 40 -0.93 9.04 6.59
CA ALA A 40 -0.31 9.84 7.64
C ALA A 40 -0.63 11.35 7.46
N LEU A 41 -0.52 11.85 6.22
CA LEU A 41 -0.87 13.24 5.88
C LEU A 41 -2.37 13.51 6.08
N ALA A 42 -3.24 12.61 5.63
CA ALA A 42 -4.69 12.71 5.84
C ALA A 42 -5.05 12.74 7.34
N GLY A 43 -4.42 11.87 8.13
CA GLY A 43 -4.59 11.84 9.59
C GLY A 43 -4.14 13.15 10.24
N PHE A 44 -3.00 13.70 9.82
CA PHE A 44 -2.54 15.02 10.28
C PHE A 44 -3.54 16.13 9.95
N LEU A 45 -4.12 16.11 8.74
CA LEU A 45 -5.12 17.05 8.26
C LEU A 45 -6.53 16.80 8.82
N LYS A 46 -6.72 15.79 9.66
CA LYS A 46 -8.02 15.37 10.23
C LYS A 46 -9.05 14.98 9.16
N ARG A 47 -8.59 14.44 8.03
CA ARG A 47 -9.43 13.86 6.99
C ARG A 47 -9.63 12.37 7.29
N GLU A 48 -10.51 12.08 8.24
CA GLU A 48 -10.68 10.72 8.80
C GLU A 48 -11.08 9.66 7.75
N GLU A 49 -11.94 10.03 6.80
CA GLU A 49 -12.38 9.12 5.73
C GLU A 49 -11.23 8.77 4.78
N ASP A 50 -10.44 9.76 4.36
CA ASP A 50 -9.25 9.54 3.54
C ASP A 50 -8.21 8.73 4.29
N HIS A 51 -7.95 9.07 5.56
CA HIS A 51 -7.05 8.31 6.41
C HIS A 51 -7.42 6.83 6.46
N ALA A 52 -8.69 6.52 6.75
CA ALA A 52 -9.15 5.13 6.86
C ALA A 52 -9.05 4.38 5.52
N ARG A 53 -9.46 5.01 4.41
CA ARG A 53 -9.36 4.45 3.06
C ARG A 53 -7.91 4.14 2.69
N LEU A 54 -7.04 5.14 2.78
CA LEU A 54 -5.63 5.04 2.41
C LEU A 54 -4.87 4.08 3.32
N PHE A 55 -5.15 4.08 4.63
CA PHE A 55 -4.54 3.14 5.56
C PHE A 55 -4.92 1.70 5.22
N LYS A 56 -6.20 1.45 4.92
CA LYS A 56 -6.67 0.13 4.53
C LYS A 56 -6.04 -0.32 3.21
N GLY A 57 -6.01 0.54 2.19
CA GLY A 57 -5.34 0.26 0.93
C GLY A 57 -3.85 -0.05 1.13
N GLY A 58 -3.17 0.75 1.95
CA GLY A 58 -1.77 0.54 2.33
C GLY A 58 -1.53 -0.81 3.02
N TYR A 59 -2.40 -1.17 3.97
CA TYR A 59 -2.33 -2.42 4.72
C TYR A 59 -2.57 -3.63 3.80
N ASP A 60 -3.62 -3.62 3.00
CA ASP A 60 -3.99 -4.76 2.14
C ASP A 60 -2.89 -5.04 1.09
N GLN A 61 -2.40 -4.00 0.41
CA GLN A 61 -1.34 -4.12 -0.59
C GLN A 61 -0.02 -4.57 0.04
N GLY A 62 0.34 -3.97 1.18
CA GLY A 62 1.57 -4.30 1.89
C GLY A 62 1.55 -5.74 2.41
N LYS A 63 0.41 -6.17 2.95
CA LYS A 63 0.23 -7.53 3.47
C LYS A 63 0.45 -8.56 2.37
N ARG A 64 -0.21 -8.38 1.23
CA ARG A 64 -0.09 -9.29 0.10
C ARG A 64 1.34 -9.37 -0.44
N PHE A 65 2.02 -8.22 -0.55
CA PHE A 65 3.42 -8.16 -0.94
C PHE A 65 4.33 -8.93 0.04
N ILE A 66 4.19 -8.69 1.34
CA ILE A 66 5.02 -9.33 2.37
C ILE A 66 4.77 -10.85 2.39
N GLU A 67 3.52 -11.29 2.29
CA GLU A 67 3.17 -12.71 2.21
C GLU A 67 3.78 -13.37 0.97
N ALA A 68 3.73 -12.72 -0.19
CA ALA A 68 4.36 -13.20 -1.43
C ALA A 68 5.90 -13.28 -1.31
N TYR A 69 6.50 -12.32 -0.62
CA TYR A 69 7.94 -12.31 -0.38
C TYR A 69 8.35 -13.46 0.54
N LEU A 70 7.64 -13.66 1.66
CA LEU A 70 7.94 -14.69 2.65
C LEU A 70 7.68 -16.11 2.12
N SER A 71 6.69 -16.28 1.23
CA SER A 71 6.40 -17.58 0.59
C SER A 71 7.39 -17.95 -0.53
N GLY A 72 8.22 -17.00 -0.97
CA GLY A 72 9.14 -17.15 -2.11
C GLY A 72 8.46 -17.02 -3.48
N GLU A 73 7.18 -16.62 -3.53
CA GLU A 73 6.46 -16.25 -4.75
C GLU A 73 7.11 -15.04 -5.44
N LEU A 74 7.66 -14.12 -4.63
CA LEU A 74 8.45 -12.97 -5.06
C LEU A 74 9.85 -13.02 -4.46
N LYS A 75 10.88 -13.02 -5.31
CA LYS A 75 12.28 -12.87 -4.86
C LYS A 75 12.70 -11.40 -4.91
N ALA A 76 13.58 -10.99 -4.00
CA ALA A 76 14.11 -9.63 -3.98
C ALA A 76 14.77 -9.25 -5.33
N GLU A 77 15.47 -10.20 -5.96
CA GLU A 77 16.13 -9.99 -7.25
C GLU A 77 15.14 -9.68 -8.39
N ASP A 78 13.92 -10.24 -8.32
CA ASP A 78 12.86 -10.05 -9.32
C ASP A 78 12.23 -8.64 -9.23
N ALA A 79 12.51 -7.90 -8.15
CA ALA A 79 11.75 -6.70 -7.75
C ALA A 79 12.63 -5.50 -7.35
N ASN A 80 13.96 -5.62 -7.48
CA ASN A 80 14.94 -4.61 -7.04
C ASN A 80 14.74 -3.18 -7.61
N LYS A 81 13.99 -3.01 -8.72
CA LYS A 81 13.68 -1.68 -9.28
C LYS A 81 12.38 -1.07 -8.74
N GLU A 82 11.49 -1.89 -8.20
CA GLU A 82 10.13 -1.48 -7.80
C GLU A 82 9.98 -1.41 -6.27
N ILE A 83 10.88 -2.07 -5.53
CA ILE A 83 10.86 -2.09 -4.07
C ILE A 83 11.53 -0.80 -3.53
N PRO A 84 10.81 0.01 -2.72
CA PRO A 84 11.38 1.19 -2.09
C PRO A 84 12.62 0.88 -1.24
N PHE A 85 13.58 1.80 -1.24
CA PHE A 85 14.79 1.68 -0.44
C PHE A 85 14.44 1.52 1.06
N GLY A 86 15.00 0.50 1.72
CA GLY A 86 14.72 0.19 3.13
C GLY A 86 13.67 -0.91 3.35
N MET A 87 12.92 -1.32 2.33
CA MET A 87 11.89 -2.37 2.47
C MET A 87 12.49 -3.73 2.89
N SER A 88 13.71 -4.06 2.46
CA SER A 88 14.42 -5.28 2.92
C SER A 88 14.68 -5.30 4.43
N THR A 89 14.88 -4.12 5.03
CA THR A 89 15.03 -3.97 6.48
C THR A 89 13.68 -4.08 7.19
N ILE A 90 12.60 -3.61 6.57
CA ILE A 90 11.22 -3.67 7.08
C ILE A 90 10.70 -5.10 7.13
N MET A 91 11.02 -5.91 6.11
CA MET A 91 10.62 -7.32 6.01
C MET A 91 11.28 -8.25 7.05
N GLN A 92 12.06 -7.69 7.97
CA GLN A 92 12.60 -8.41 9.13
C GLN A 92 11.61 -8.27 10.31
N GLY A 93 11.11 -9.38 10.83
CA GLY A 93 10.15 -9.33 11.92
C GLY A 93 9.54 -10.69 12.26
N PRO A 94 8.87 -10.80 13.42
CA PRO A 94 8.28 -12.05 13.89
C PRO A 94 7.01 -12.47 13.12
N ASN A 95 6.29 -11.53 12.48
CA ASN A 95 5.10 -11.80 11.68
C ASN A 95 4.80 -10.64 10.71
N VAL A 96 3.85 -10.86 9.79
CA VAL A 96 3.46 -9.89 8.75
C VAL A 96 2.93 -8.58 9.33
N ASP A 97 2.08 -8.62 10.36
CA ASP A 97 1.51 -7.41 10.95
C ASP A 97 2.57 -6.53 11.62
N PHE A 98 3.59 -7.13 12.24
CA PHE A 98 4.72 -6.39 12.79
C PHE A 98 5.53 -5.71 11.68
N MET A 99 5.79 -6.41 10.57
CA MET A 99 6.49 -5.84 9.41
C MET A 99 5.68 -4.67 8.82
N LEU A 100 4.36 -4.80 8.73
CA LEU A 100 3.47 -3.71 8.31
C LEU A 100 3.48 -2.53 9.29
N GLY A 101 3.51 -2.78 10.60
CA GLY A 101 3.64 -1.72 11.60
C GLY A 101 4.95 -0.93 11.45
N ARG A 102 6.06 -1.61 11.12
CA ARG A 102 7.33 -0.95 10.80
C ARG A 102 7.28 -0.16 9.50
N LEU A 103 6.58 -0.68 8.49
CA LEU A 103 6.36 0.05 7.24
C LEU A 103 5.56 1.33 7.50
N TRP A 104 4.47 1.24 8.26
CA TRP A 104 3.65 2.38 8.68
C TRP A 104 4.47 3.45 9.42
N ASP A 105 5.24 3.04 10.43
CA ASP A 105 6.06 3.96 11.22
C ASP A 105 7.03 4.74 10.33
N MET A 106 7.76 4.02 9.48
CA MET A 106 8.78 4.62 8.62
C MET A 106 8.19 5.52 7.52
N THR A 107 7.07 5.12 6.90
CA THR A 107 6.39 5.93 5.87
C THR A 107 5.70 7.14 6.47
N SER A 108 5.13 7.02 7.67
CA SER A 108 4.56 8.14 8.41
C SER A 108 5.61 9.18 8.78
N GLU A 109 6.77 8.73 9.28
CA GLU A 109 7.90 9.61 9.55
C GLU A 109 8.37 10.30 8.26
N ALA A 110 8.57 9.54 7.18
CA ALA A 110 9.02 10.07 5.90
C ALA A 110 8.04 11.14 5.34
N ALA A 111 6.73 10.90 5.43
CA ALA A 111 5.71 11.82 4.95
C ALA A 111 5.58 13.10 5.79
N LEU A 112 5.73 12.99 7.12
CA LEU A 112 5.55 14.12 8.03
C LEU A 112 6.84 14.91 8.29
N LYS A 113 8.02 14.33 8.03
CA LYS A 113 9.31 15.04 8.13
C LYS A 113 9.32 16.38 7.38
N PRO A 114 8.95 16.49 6.09
CA PRO A 114 8.91 17.79 5.39
C PRO A 114 7.88 18.78 5.96
N VAL A 115 6.86 18.28 6.66
CA VAL A 115 5.89 19.12 7.38
C VAL A 115 6.55 19.77 8.59
N TYR A 116 7.31 19.00 9.37
CA TYR A 116 7.96 19.47 10.59
C TYR A 116 9.28 20.20 10.36
N GLU A 117 10.06 19.85 9.34
CA GLU A 117 11.38 20.41 9.10
C GLU A 117 11.80 20.36 7.63
N VAL A 118 12.74 21.24 7.24
CA VAL A 118 13.40 21.20 5.93
C VAL A 118 14.91 21.34 6.14
N GLY A 119 15.68 20.39 5.62
CA GLY A 119 17.15 20.41 5.78
C GLY A 119 17.61 20.32 7.24
N GLY A 120 16.83 19.67 8.11
CA GLY A 120 17.11 19.56 9.55
C GLY A 120 16.79 20.83 10.36
N VAL A 121 16.14 21.81 9.73
CA VAL A 121 15.67 23.03 10.41
C VAL A 121 14.16 22.93 10.63
N PRO A 122 13.67 23.07 11.87
CA PRO A 122 12.24 23.05 12.16
C PRO A 122 11.46 24.14 11.40
N ASN A 123 10.32 23.77 10.84
CA ASN A 123 9.34 24.69 10.27
C ASN A 123 8.54 25.38 11.39
N ASP A 124 7.97 26.55 11.09
CA ASP A 124 7.01 27.22 11.97
C ASP A 124 5.74 26.36 12.14
N PRO A 125 5.35 25.99 13.39
CA PRO A 125 4.12 25.25 13.67
C PRO A 125 2.86 25.87 13.07
N ALA A 126 2.81 27.20 12.91
CA ALA A 126 1.68 27.87 12.28
C ALA A 126 1.49 27.46 10.79
N THR A 127 2.53 26.92 10.16
CA THR A 127 2.52 26.52 8.74
C THR A 127 2.30 25.04 8.50
N TRP A 128 2.30 24.20 9.55
CA TRP A 128 2.28 22.73 9.39
C TRP A 128 1.04 22.23 8.64
N ASN A 129 -0.16 22.77 8.91
CA ASN A 129 -1.36 22.38 8.17
C ASN A 129 -1.26 22.69 6.68
N LEU A 130 -0.73 23.87 6.32
CA LEU A 130 -0.54 24.25 4.92
C LEU A 130 0.49 23.33 4.24
N LYS A 131 1.59 23.02 4.92
CA LYS A 131 2.63 22.12 4.39
C LYS A 131 2.11 20.69 4.20
N ALA A 132 1.40 20.16 5.18
CA ALA A 132 0.78 18.84 5.07
C ALA A 132 -0.22 18.77 3.90
N ALA A 133 -1.02 19.83 3.69
CA ALA A 133 -1.90 19.92 2.54
C ALA A 133 -1.13 19.93 1.21
N ILE A 134 -0.05 20.71 1.11
CA ILE A 134 0.80 20.73 -0.10
C ILE A 134 1.42 19.35 -0.37
N GLU A 135 1.94 18.67 0.65
CA GLU A 135 2.50 17.33 0.49
C GLU A 135 1.44 16.30 0.08
N TYR A 136 0.24 16.40 0.63
CA TYR A 136 -0.90 15.55 0.27
C TYR A 136 -1.27 15.71 -1.22
N GLU A 137 -1.36 16.96 -1.69
CA GLU A 137 -1.62 17.26 -3.11
C GLU A 137 -0.47 16.82 -4.02
N ASN A 138 0.79 17.11 -3.65
CA ASN A 138 1.97 16.76 -4.45
C ASN A 138 2.10 15.24 -4.66
N LYS A 139 1.66 14.44 -3.69
CA LYS A 139 1.64 12.98 -3.77
C LYS A 139 0.41 12.43 -4.51
N ASN A 140 -0.52 13.29 -4.94
CA ASN A 140 -1.78 12.92 -5.57
C ASN A 140 -2.58 11.91 -4.73
N CYS A 141 -2.66 12.14 -3.42
CA CYS A 141 -3.25 11.17 -2.48
C CYS A 141 -4.73 10.85 -2.77
N ASP A 142 -5.45 11.74 -3.45
CA ASP A 142 -6.83 11.50 -3.87
C ASP A 142 -6.96 10.48 -5.01
N LEU A 143 -5.87 10.13 -5.69
CA LEU A 143 -5.84 9.15 -6.79
C LEU A 143 -5.46 7.73 -6.35
N LEU A 144 -5.17 7.53 -5.06
CA LEU A 144 -4.81 6.23 -4.51
C LEU A 144 -6.06 5.49 -4.02
N ASP A 145 -6.06 4.17 -4.13
CA ASP A 145 -7.14 3.27 -3.66
C ASP A 145 -6.65 2.36 -2.52
#